data_AF-A0A840PNX3-F1
#
_entry.id   AF-A0A840PNX3-F1
#
_cell.length_a   1.000
_cell.length_b   1.000
_cell.length_c   1.000
_cell.angle_alpha   90.00
_cell.angle_beta   90.00
_cell.angle_gamma   90.00
#
_symmetry.space_group_name_H-M   'P 1'
#
loop_
_entity.id
_entity.type
_entity.pdbx_description
1 polymer ?
#
loop_
_entity_poly.entity_id
_entity_poly.type
_entity_poly.pdbx_seq_one_letter_code
_entity_poly.pdbx_strand_id
1 'polypeptide(L)'
;MGKGQITKEKLDQWIKDYRWMINTVEQLQMEYRYNGAKIAQYGIEATLPKASGQTSDVVFTEVVRRNKHLKRINEYICKIQEVQKRVDKVTEPREAEVLYWLLEGKSMRWIGQHMALSHVTIKNIKENILESMLS
;
A
#
# COMPACT_ATOMS: atom_id res chain seq x y z
N MET A 1 -13.67 4.81 19.85
CA MET A 1 -12.75 3.75 19.36
C MET A 1 -11.46 4.42 18.93
N GLY A 2 -10.40 4.29 19.73
CA GLY A 2 -9.15 5.03 19.52
C GLY A 2 -8.50 4.65 18.21
N LYS A 3 -8.28 5.63 17.32
CA LYS A 3 -7.38 5.47 16.19
C LYS A 3 -6.00 5.16 16.78
N GLY A 4 -5.55 3.92 16.71
CA GLY A 4 -4.19 3.56 17.07
C GLY A 4 -3.26 4.43 16.24
N GLN A 5 -2.54 5.34 16.91
CA GLN A 5 -1.69 6.32 16.26
C GLN A 5 -0.66 5.58 15.40
N ILE A 6 -0.63 5.89 14.09
CA ILE A 6 0.37 5.32 13.18
C ILE A 6 1.73 5.85 13.62
N THR A 7 2.67 4.95 13.86
CA THR A 7 4.03 5.33 14.25
C THR A 7 4.87 5.69 13.02
N LYS A 8 5.93 6.49 13.21
CA LYS A 8 6.83 6.94 12.16
C LYS A 8 7.45 5.76 11.40
N GLU A 9 7.81 4.70 12.12
CA GLU A 9 8.42 3.49 11.56
C GLU A 9 7.43 2.73 10.67
N LYS A 10 6.17 2.62 11.10
CA LYS A 10 5.12 1.97 10.30
C LYS A 10 4.85 2.74 9.03
N LEU A 11 4.76 4.07 9.11
CA LEU A 11 4.54 4.91 7.94
C LEU A 11 5.72 4.83 6.96
N ASP A 12 6.96 4.87 7.45
CA ASP A 12 8.15 4.68 6.62
C ASP A 12 8.11 3.35 5.86
N GLN A 13 7.76 2.27 6.57
CA GLN A 13 7.65 0.96 5.95
C GLN A 13 6.54 0.93 4.88
N TRP A 14 5.38 1.55 5.15
CA TRP A 14 4.28 1.59 4.19
C TRP A 14 4.60 2.41 2.95
N ILE A 15 5.38 3.49 3.06
CA ILE A 15 5.85 4.28 1.91
C ILE A 15 6.79 3.44 1.06
N LYS A 16 7.76 2.73 1.66
CA LYS A 16 8.65 1.81 0.92
C LYS A 16 7.88 0.71 0.20
N ASP A 17 6.87 0.17 0.86
CA ASP A 17 6.06 -0.92 0.35
C ASP A 17 4.99 -0.48 -0.66
N TYR A 18 4.77 0.83 -0.78
CA TYR A 18 3.63 1.40 -1.47
C TYR A 18 3.50 0.92 -2.91
N ARG A 19 4.60 0.98 -3.67
CA ARG A 19 4.58 0.63 -5.11
C ARG A 19 4.19 -0.82 -5.35
N TRP A 20 4.77 -1.76 -4.61
CA TRP A 20 4.47 -3.19 -4.81
C TRP A 20 3.09 -3.56 -4.26
N MET A 21 2.64 -2.90 -3.18
CA MET A 21 1.28 -3.06 -2.67
C MET A 21 0.26 -2.62 -3.72
N ILE A 22 0.46 -1.48 -4.39
CA ILE A 22 -0.40 -1.03 -5.49
C ILE A 22 -0.41 -2.07 -6.62
N ASN A 23 0.76 -2.52 -7.09
CA ASN A 23 0.84 -3.51 -8.17
C ASN A 23 0.07 -4.80 -7.84
N THR A 24 0.14 -5.24 -6.57
CA THR A 24 -0.56 -6.43 -6.10
C THR A 24 -2.08 -6.24 -6.11
N VAL A 25 -2.56 -5.07 -5.67
CA VAL A 25 -3.98 -4.72 -5.69
C VAL A 25 -4.49 -4.59 -7.13
N GLU A 26 -3.72 -3.96 -8.01
CA GLU A 26 -4.06 -3.82 -9.44
C GLU A 26 -4.13 -5.17 -10.14
N GLN A 27 -3.15 -6.05 -9.91
CA GLN A 27 -3.16 -7.40 -10.47
C GLN A 27 -4.42 -8.16 -10.05
N LEU A 28 -4.78 -8.12 -8.77
CA LEU A 28 -6.01 -8.74 -8.28
C LEU A 28 -7.23 -8.15 -9.01
N GLN A 29 -7.34 -6.82 -9.13
CA GLN A 29 -8.44 -6.17 -9.85
C GLN A 29 -8.54 -6.63 -11.30
N MET A 30 -7.42 -6.80 -11.99
CA MET A 30 -7.39 -7.27 -13.37
C MET A 30 -7.88 -8.72 -13.48
N GLU A 31 -7.45 -9.61 -12.59
CA GLU A 31 -7.90 -11.01 -12.54
C GLU A 31 -9.42 -11.11 -12.36
N TYR A 32 -10.01 -10.34 -11.44
CA TYR A 32 -11.46 -10.35 -11.23
C TYR A 32 -12.24 -9.67 -12.37
N ARG A 33 -11.74 -8.54 -12.91
CA ARG A 33 -12.36 -7.88 -14.07
C ARG A 33 -12.42 -8.81 -15.27
N TYR A 34 -11.34 -9.55 -15.56
CA TYR A 34 -11.30 -10.53 -16.63
C TYR A 34 -12.30 -11.67 -16.42
N ASN A 35 -12.49 -12.10 -15.17
CA ASN A 35 -13.47 -13.12 -14.79
C ASN A 35 -14.92 -12.60 -14.72
N GLY A 36 -15.20 -11.38 -15.20
CA GLY A 36 -16.53 -10.76 -15.18
C GLY A 36 -17.02 -10.31 -13.79
N ALA A 37 -16.21 -10.49 -12.75
CA ALA A 37 -16.48 -10.05 -11.41
C ALA A 37 -15.98 -8.61 -11.22
N LYS A 38 -16.90 -7.65 -11.09
CA LYS A 38 -16.51 -6.31 -10.65
C LYS A 38 -16.06 -6.41 -9.19
N ILE A 39 -14.79 -6.12 -8.90
CA ILE A 39 -14.39 -5.76 -7.54
C ILE A 39 -15.12 -4.45 -7.25
N ALA A 40 -16.32 -4.55 -6.67
CA ALA A 40 -17.09 -3.40 -6.25
C ALA A 40 -16.15 -2.56 -5.39
N GLN A 41 -15.88 -1.35 -5.88
CA GLN A 41 -15.03 -0.35 -5.29
C GLN A 41 -15.46 -0.15 -3.84
N TYR A 42 -14.73 -0.80 -2.92
CA TYR A 42 -14.95 -0.80 -1.47
C TYR A 42 -16.30 -1.40 -1.01
N GLY A 43 -16.30 -2.70 -0.73
CA GLY A 43 -17.42 -3.42 -0.12
C GLY A 43 -17.08 -4.90 0.10
N ILE A 44 -16.06 -5.17 0.92
CA ILE A 44 -15.38 -6.47 1.08
C ILE A 44 -16.29 -7.61 1.59
N GLU A 45 -17.51 -7.29 2.06
CA GLU A 45 -18.46 -8.32 2.50
C GLU A 45 -19.07 -9.15 1.34
N ALA A 46 -19.01 -8.66 0.10
CA ALA A 46 -19.67 -9.30 -1.04
C ALA A 46 -18.79 -10.28 -1.85
N THR A 47 -17.45 -10.23 -1.69
CA THR A 47 -16.51 -10.95 -2.57
C THR A 47 -15.84 -12.16 -1.94
N LEU A 48 -16.02 -12.40 -0.63
CA LEU A 48 -15.54 -13.62 -0.02
C LEU A 48 -16.37 -14.80 -0.55
N PRO A 49 -15.76 -15.82 -1.18
CA PRO A 49 -16.50 -16.99 -1.63
C PRO A 49 -17.14 -17.64 -0.40
N LYS A 50 -18.48 -17.66 -0.36
CA LYS A 50 -19.23 -18.41 0.65
C LYS A 50 -18.85 -19.87 0.46
N ALA A 51 -18.30 -20.49 1.50
CA ALA A 51 -17.92 -21.90 1.46
C ALA A 51 -19.18 -22.75 1.22
N SER A 52 -19.41 -23.17 -0.03
CA SER A 52 -20.52 -24.05 -0.38
C SER A 52 -19.98 -25.45 -0.66
N GLY A 53 -20.36 -26.41 0.20
CA GLY A 53 -20.42 -27.83 -0.13
C GLY A 53 -19.13 -28.63 0.03
N GLN A 54 -19.30 -29.87 0.51
CA GLN A 54 -18.26 -30.89 0.73
C GLN A 54 -17.23 -30.91 -0.41
N THR A 55 -15.96 -30.64 -0.10
CA THR A 55 -14.89 -30.69 -1.11
C THR A 55 -13.65 -31.39 -0.55
N SER A 56 -13.08 -32.26 -1.38
CA SER A 56 -11.81 -32.97 -1.17
C SER A 56 -10.72 -32.07 -0.57
N ASP A 57 -9.87 -32.62 0.32
CA ASP A 57 -8.83 -31.90 1.09
C ASP A 57 -7.99 -30.90 0.27
N VAL A 58 -7.71 -31.19 -1.00
CA VAL A 58 -6.93 -30.33 -1.91
C VAL A 58 -7.67 -29.04 -2.27
N VAL A 59 -8.96 -29.14 -2.64
CA VAL A 59 -9.78 -27.97 -3.01
C VAL A 59 -10.05 -27.10 -1.79
N PHE A 60 -10.31 -27.72 -0.64
CA PHE A 60 -10.46 -27.00 0.64
C PHE A 60 -9.19 -26.21 1.00
N THR A 61 -8.02 -26.83 0.87
CA THR A 61 -6.74 -26.17 1.14
C THR A 61 -6.50 -24.97 0.22
N GLU A 62 -6.82 -25.10 -1.07
CA GLU A 62 -6.70 -24.00 -2.04
C GLU A 62 -7.66 -22.84 -1.73
N VAL A 63 -8.91 -23.13 -1.33
CA VAL A 63 -9.88 -22.11 -0.91
C VAL A 63 -9.37 -21.36 0.33
N VAL A 64 -8.83 -22.07 1.32
CA VAL A 64 -8.23 -21.43 2.51
C VAL A 64 -7.03 -20.56 2.14
N ARG A 65 -6.15 -21.03 1.25
CA ARG A 65 -5.00 -20.25 0.75
C ARG A 65 -5.45 -18.94 0.10
N ARG A 66 -6.43 -19.01 -0.82
CA ARG A 66 -7.01 -17.83 -1.49
C ARG A 66 -7.63 -16.86 -0.49
N ASN A 67 -8.41 -17.35 0.46
CA ASN A 67 -9.00 -16.51 1.51
C ASN A 67 -7.95 -15.77 2.36
N LYS A 68 -6.86 -16.45 2.74
CA LYS A 68 -5.75 -15.80 3.46
C LYS A 68 -5.06 -14.72 2.61
N HIS A 69 -4.88 -14.97 1.31
CA HIS A 69 -4.30 -13.99 0.40
C HIS A 69 -5.18 -12.74 0.25
N LEU A 70 -6.49 -12.92 0.06
CA LEU A 70 -7.45 -11.81 0.00
C LEU A 70 -7.45 -10.96 1.28
N LYS A 71 -7.37 -11.60 2.46
CA LYS A 71 -7.23 -10.87 3.73
C LYS A 71 -5.99 -9.97 3.76
N ARG A 72 -4.84 -10.46 3.29
CA ARG A 72 -3.61 -9.66 3.20
C ARG A 72 -3.74 -8.50 2.22
N ILE A 73 -4.39 -8.72 1.08
CA ILE A 73 -4.63 -7.64 0.10
C ILE A 73 -5.50 -6.54 0.70
N ASN A 74 -6.51 -6.89 1.49
CA ASN A 74 -7.32 -5.90 2.21
C ASN A 74 -6.47 -5.08 3.18
N GLU A 75 -5.51 -5.70 3.88
CA GLU A 75 -4.55 -4.96 4.72
C GLU A 75 -3.69 -4.01 3.90
N TYR A 76 -3.25 -4.40 2.69
CA TYR A 76 -2.50 -3.53 1.78
C TYR A 76 -3.33 -2.32 1.34
N ILE A 77 -4.59 -2.54 0.98
CA ILE A 77 -5.53 -1.46 0.63
C ILE A 77 -5.65 -0.46 1.79
N CYS A 78 -5.85 -0.94 3.02
CA CYS A 78 -5.92 -0.07 4.19
C CYS A 78 -4.63 0.76 4.37
N LYS A 79 -3.45 0.15 4.20
CA LYS A 79 -2.16 0.84 4.30
C LYS A 79 -2.00 1.91 3.20
N ILE A 80 -2.32 1.56 1.95
CA ILE A 80 -2.28 2.48 0.80
C ILE A 80 -3.18 3.69 1.08
N GLN A 81 -4.42 3.45 1.52
CA GLN A 81 -5.36 4.53 1.83
C GLN A 81 -4.86 5.44 2.95
N GLU A 82 -4.25 4.87 3.99
CA GLU A 82 -3.67 5.69 5.05
C GLU A 82 -2.49 6.53 4.55
N VAL A 83 -1.62 5.99 3.67
CA VAL A 83 -0.57 6.80 3.03
C VAL A 83 -1.18 7.92 2.18
N GLN A 84 -2.13 7.60 1.30
CA GLN A 84 -2.78 8.56 0.39
C GLN A 84 -3.43 9.74 1.12
N LYS A 85 -4.18 9.48 2.21
CA LYS A 85 -4.82 10.53 3.03
C LYS A 85 -3.83 11.55 3.63
N ARG A 86 -2.53 11.25 3.64
CA ARG A 86 -1.49 12.07 4.26
C ARG A 86 -0.56 12.71 3.23
N VAL A 87 -0.63 12.32 1.96
CA VAL A 87 0.23 12.88 0.91
C VAL A 87 0.04 14.40 0.82
N ASP A 88 -1.21 14.86 0.87
CA ASP A 88 -1.55 16.30 0.76
C ASP A 88 -1.03 17.16 1.93
N LYS A 89 -0.55 16.54 3.02
CA LYS A 89 0.07 17.26 4.14
C LYS A 89 1.50 17.69 3.85
N VAL A 90 2.15 17.06 2.88
CA VAL A 90 3.51 17.42 2.46
C VAL A 90 3.40 18.55 1.46
N THR A 91 3.51 19.78 1.96
CA THR A 91 3.28 21.00 1.18
C THR A 91 4.56 21.60 0.60
N GLU A 92 5.72 21.26 1.16
CA GLU A 92 7.00 21.77 0.64
C GLU A 92 7.29 21.10 -0.73
N PRO A 93 7.54 21.88 -1.80
CA PRO A 93 7.65 21.34 -3.15
C PRO A 93 8.73 20.28 -3.33
N ARG A 94 9.89 20.43 -2.70
CA ARG A 94 11.01 19.49 -2.83
C ARG A 94 10.73 18.18 -2.08
N GLU A 95 10.13 18.26 -0.91
CA GLU A 95 9.64 17.12 -0.12
C GLU A 95 8.54 16.37 -0.86
N ALA A 96 7.60 17.09 -1.48
CA ALA A 96 6.54 16.49 -2.29
C ALA A 96 7.10 15.72 -3.49
N GLU A 97 8.10 16.27 -4.18
CA GLU A 97 8.79 15.59 -5.29
C GLU A 97 9.53 14.33 -4.83
N VAL A 98 10.24 14.40 -3.70
CA VAL A 98 10.90 13.21 -3.12
C VAL A 98 9.87 12.15 -2.71
N LEU A 99 8.76 12.56 -2.09
CA LEU A 99 7.68 11.65 -1.72
C LEU A 99 7.09 10.98 -2.96
N TYR A 100 6.83 11.72 -4.04
CA TYR A 100 6.35 11.17 -5.29
C TYR A 100 7.26 10.04 -5.79
N TRP A 101 8.58 10.27 -5.87
CA TRP A 101 9.51 9.23 -6.32
C TRP A 101 9.60 8.03 -5.37
N LEU A 102 9.46 8.24 -4.06
CA LEU A 102 9.39 7.15 -3.09
C LEU A 102 8.15 6.28 -3.32
N LEU A 103 6.99 6.87 -3.58
CA LEU A 103 5.75 6.16 -3.89
C LEU A 103 5.81 5.43 -5.23
N GLU A 104 6.58 5.95 -6.19
CA GLU A 104 6.93 5.27 -7.44
C GLU A 104 7.94 4.12 -7.26
N GLY A 105 8.42 3.89 -6.04
CA GLY A 105 9.34 2.81 -5.69
C GLY A 105 10.80 3.10 -6.03
N LYS A 106 11.17 4.36 -6.26
CA LYS A 106 12.57 4.74 -6.44
C LYS A 106 13.32 4.71 -5.11
N SER A 107 14.56 4.23 -5.13
CA SER A 107 15.40 4.21 -3.93
C SER A 107 15.89 5.61 -3.58
N MET A 108 16.13 5.87 -2.29
CA MET A 108 16.74 7.12 -1.83
C MET A 108 18.06 7.43 -2.56
N ARG A 109 18.87 6.40 -2.83
CA ARG A 109 20.11 6.59 -3.60
C ARG A 109 19.83 7.12 -5.00
N TRP A 110 18.86 6.53 -5.69
CA TRP A 110 18.47 6.97 -7.03
C TRP A 110 17.92 8.39 -7.01
N ILE A 111 17.02 8.70 -6.06
CA ILE A 111 16.41 10.04 -5.92
C ILE A 111 17.49 11.09 -5.63
N GLY A 112 18.42 10.78 -4.72
CA GLY A 112 19.51 11.69 -4.38
C GLY A 112 20.40 11.99 -5.58
N GLN A 113 20.70 11.00 -6.41
CA GLN A 113 21.43 11.21 -7.66
C GLN A 113 20.62 12.02 -8.67
N HIS A 114 19.33 11.69 -8.83
CA HIS A 114 18.42 12.35 -9.77
C HIS A 114 18.23 13.84 -9.46
N MET A 115 18.14 14.18 -8.17
CA MET A 115 17.88 15.55 -7.67
C MET A 115 19.15 16.28 -7.19
N ALA A 116 20.34 15.72 -7.44
CA ALA A 116 21.63 16.26 -6.98
C ALA A 116 21.69 16.55 -5.46
N LEU A 117 21.16 15.63 -4.65
CA LEU A 117 21.13 15.69 -3.19
C LEU A 117 22.23 14.80 -2.58
N SER A 118 22.83 15.29 -1.50
CA SER A 118 23.68 14.45 -0.66
C SER A 118 22.86 13.39 0.09
N HIS A 119 23.53 12.32 0.53
CA HIS A 119 22.91 11.28 1.35
C HIS A 119 22.28 11.83 2.65
N VAL A 120 22.92 12.82 3.27
CA VAL A 120 22.41 13.45 4.50
C VAL A 120 21.16 14.27 4.19
N THR A 121 21.20 15.06 3.12
CA THR A 121 20.09 15.91 2.70
C THR A 121 18.83 15.09 2.41
N ILE A 122 18.95 14.00 1.64
CA ILE A 122 17.78 13.16 1.34
C ILE A 122 17.24 12.44 2.57
N LYS A 123 18.12 12.01 3.49
CA LYS A 123 17.69 11.41 4.75
C LYS A 123 16.86 12.41 5.57
N ASN A 124 17.32 13.66 5.68
CA ASN A 124 16.60 14.70 6.41
C ASN A 124 15.26 15.05 5.74
N ILE A 125 15.25 15.21 4.42
CA ILE A 125 14.01 15.43 3.65
C ILE A 125 12.99 14.33 3.93
N LYS A 126 13.42 13.06 3.93
CA LYS A 126 12.56 11.94 4.26
C LYS A 126 12.03 12.01 5.69
N GLU A 127 12.86 12.41 6.66
CA GLU A 127 12.41 12.58 8.04
C GLU A 127 11.36 13.68 8.18
N ASN A 128 11.55 14.81 7.50
CA ASN A 128 10.56 15.89 7.43
C ASN A 128 9.24 15.42 6.80
N ILE A 129 9.31 14.70 5.67
CA ILE A 129 8.12 14.11 5.01
C ILE A 129 7.30 13.29 6.01
N LEU A 130 7.97 12.40 6.76
CA LEU A 130 7.30 11.56 7.76
C LEU A 130 6.68 12.37 8.89
N GLU A 131 7.33 13.46 9.31
CA GLU A 131 6.81 14.36 10.34
C GLU A 131 5.59 15.15 9.84
N SER A 132 5.67 15.72 8.65
CA SER A 132 4.58 16.42 7.97
C SER A 132 3.35 15.52 7.80
N MET A 133 3.54 14.26 7.42
CA MET A 133 2.44 13.30 7.28
C MET A 133 1.77 12.90 8.62
N LEU A 134 2.51 12.98 9.73
CA LEU A 134 2.04 12.65 11.08
C LEU A 134 1.46 13.84 11.85
N SER A 135 1.80 15.07 11.46
CA SER A 135 1.18 16.30 11.97
C SER A 135 -0.32 16.37 11.66
#